data_AF-A0A4W5P0X3-F1
#
_entry.id   AF-A0A4W5P0X3-F1
#
_cell.length_a   1.000
_cell.length_b   1.000
_cell.length_c   1.000
_cell.angle_alpha   90.00
_cell.angle_beta   90.00
_cell.angle_gamma   90.00
#
_symmetry.space_group_name_H-M   'P 1'
#
loop_
_entity.id
_entity.type
_entity.pdbx_description
1 polymer ?
#
loop_
_entity_poly.entity_id
_entity_poly.type
_entity_poly.pdbx_seq_one_letter_code
_entity_poly.pdbx_strand_id
1 'polypeptide(L)'
;MNELACDRFLMSAALMMNFDGLDPGMGEYAPALHGSLEPGMEPSMDPRLNPVLLQGVELNPDGLTVAVAESVHMMEGMFSELHSVHAEVGVPVTATHFDLQEELLWMGNHRGHGMSFFGPTMVRYSSFQANSTDDIRQIQSMETGVLFLSKSNLKCQTRGGLVMFDYLMEEGADMHSLLMTENNTMLMGGLQNYVLEFDLNTVQQTQKFTVEAPGVAIMRQSNRFLFCGNTSGKVSLCDLRTFKLEHEFDAFSGSLSDFDVHGNLLAACGFSSRGMNELACDRFLMVFDLRMMRAVTPLQVHVDPFFLRFIPTYTSRLAIISQTGQCQFCEPTGLANLADVFHVNTVGQLLMSFDVSSSKQALAFGDSGGGVHLWSDAPEVSYNGYSRETEFALPCLVDSLPQLDWSHDLLPLSLIPMPFTSSEPLLSDWVTTQATPSPRRAPPVDPEILRTMKTVGFIGYAPNPRTRPRNQVRQSSTNSVSQIQCLRKSWVLNYAWLV
;
A
#
# COMPACT_ATOMS: atom_id res chain seq x y z
N MET A 1 17.44 0.71 -34.20
CA MET A 1 18.47 -0.24 -33.72
C MET A 1 19.30 0.34 -32.56
N ASN A 2 18.74 1.28 -31.76
CA ASN A 2 19.38 1.94 -30.61
C ASN A 2 18.40 2.12 -29.42
N GLU A 3 17.34 1.30 -29.33
CA GLU A 3 16.31 1.41 -28.28
C GLU A 3 16.39 0.30 -27.21
N LEU A 4 17.24 -0.72 -27.39
CA LEU A 4 17.34 -1.87 -26.47
C LEU A 4 18.46 -1.75 -25.42
N ALA A 5 19.18 -0.63 -25.39
CA ALA A 5 20.31 -0.43 -24.48
C ALA A 5 19.94 0.37 -23.23
N CYS A 6 18.92 1.23 -23.24
CA CYS A 6 18.53 2.02 -22.05
C CYS A 6 17.75 1.19 -21.00
N ASP A 7 16.94 0.23 -21.43
CA ASP A 7 16.14 -0.63 -20.53
C ASP A 7 16.99 -1.58 -19.65
N ARG A 8 18.27 -1.79 -19.97
CA ARG A 8 19.17 -2.64 -19.18
C ARG A 8 19.94 -1.88 -18.09
N PHE A 9 19.96 -0.55 -18.09
CA PHE A 9 20.76 0.21 -17.12
C PHE A 9 20.00 0.61 -15.84
N LEU A 10 18.67 0.71 -15.90
CA LEU A 10 17.82 0.85 -14.71
C LEU A 10 17.82 -0.42 -13.82
N MET A 11 18.34 -1.54 -14.32
CA MET A 11 18.55 -2.78 -13.54
C MET A 11 19.83 -2.77 -12.70
N SER A 12 20.73 -1.78 -12.82
CA SER A 12 21.99 -1.78 -12.07
C SER A 12 21.92 -1.04 -10.72
N ALA A 13 20.87 -0.26 -10.47
CA ALA A 13 20.58 0.32 -9.15
C ALA A 13 19.58 -0.53 -8.34
N ALA A 14 19.03 -1.59 -8.94
CA ALA A 14 18.21 -2.60 -8.28
C ALA A 14 18.96 -3.94 -8.29
N LEU A 15 19.64 -4.25 -7.19
CA LEU A 15 20.36 -5.50 -7.00
C LEU A 15 19.34 -6.64 -6.85
N MET A 16 18.90 -7.25 -7.96
CA MET A 16 18.12 -8.48 -7.98
C MET A 16 19.07 -9.64 -8.32
N MET A 17 19.35 -10.49 -7.33
CA MET A 17 20.15 -11.71 -7.52
C MET A 17 19.40 -12.70 -8.43
N ASN A 18 20.05 -13.14 -9.50
CA ASN A 18 19.60 -14.26 -10.32
C ASN A 18 19.78 -15.58 -9.55
N PHE A 19 18.67 -16.24 -9.20
CA PHE A 19 18.62 -17.68 -8.99
C PHE A 19 17.99 -18.30 -10.24
N ASP A 20 18.80 -18.58 -11.25
CA ASP A 20 18.41 -19.48 -12.34
C ASP A 20 19.60 -20.40 -12.65
N GLY A 21 19.51 -21.60 -12.09
CA GLY A 21 20.55 -22.60 -12.07
C GLY A 21 20.10 -23.85 -11.33
N LEU A 22 18.86 -24.29 -11.56
CA LEU A 22 18.42 -25.64 -11.21
C LEU A 22 17.66 -26.24 -12.39
N ASP A 23 18.17 -27.40 -12.80
CA ASP A 23 17.83 -28.21 -13.97
C ASP A 23 16.34 -28.65 -14.01
N PRO A 24 15.65 -28.56 -15.16
CA PRO A 24 14.27 -29.04 -15.29
C PRO A 24 14.25 -30.50 -15.74
N GLY A 25 13.97 -31.43 -14.82
CA GLY A 25 13.82 -32.83 -15.18
C GLY A 25 13.29 -33.71 -14.06
N MET A 26 11.96 -33.88 -14.00
CA MET A 26 11.23 -35.14 -13.72
C MET A 26 9.78 -34.79 -13.38
N GLY A 27 8.94 -34.85 -14.40
CA GLY A 27 7.50 -35.03 -14.23
C GLY A 27 7.14 -36.49 -13.94
N GLU A 28 5.87 -36.69 -13.64
CA GLU A 28 5.15 -37.95 -13.44
C GLU A 28 5.12 -38.51 -12.02
N TYR A 29 4.04 -38.18 -11.29
CA TYR A 29 3.42 -39.14 -10.38
C TYR A 29 1.92 -39.25 -10.69
N ALA A 30 1.51 -40.48 -11.01
CA ALA A 30 0.18 -40.88 -11.44
C ALA A 30 -0.83 -41.03 -10.27
N PRO A 31 -2.15 -40.95 -10.55
CA PRO A 31 -3.19 -41.18 -9.55
C PRO A 31 -3.54 -42.67 -9.47
N ALA A 32 -3.50 -43.23 -8.26
CA ALA A 32 -3.97 -44.57 -7.93
C ALA A 32 -4.41 -44.50 -6.45
N LEU A 33 -5.53 -45.04 -5.96
CA LEU A 33 -6.51 -46.00 -6.46
C LEU A 33 -7.82 -45.78 -5.68
N HIS A 34 -8.94 -45.99 -6.36
CA HIS A 34 -10.26 -46.21 -5.75
C HIS A 34 -10.29 -47.58 -5.06
N GLY A 35 -10.93 -47.69 -3.89
CA GLY A 35 -11.16 -48.95 -3.18
C GLY A 35 -12.30 -48.87 -2.15
N SER A 36 -13.50 -49.22 -2.61
CA SER A 36 -14.69 -49.76 -1.90
C SER A 36 -14.89 -49.58 -0.38
N LEU A 37 -16.06 -49.05 -0.02
CA LEU A 37 -16.77 -49.29 1.24
C LEU A 37 -17.29 -50.74 1.33
N GLU A 38 -17.21 -51.36 2.53
CA GLU A 38 -18.23 -52.22 3.16
C GLU A 38 -17.90 -52.38 4.68
N PRO A 39 -18.88 -52.72 5.53
CA PRO A 39 -18.97 -52.26 6.92
C PRO A 39 -18.67 -53.35 7.97
N GLY A 40 -18.32 -52.91 9.18
CA GLY A 40 -18.40 -53.73 10.39
C GLY A 40 -17.08 -53.85 11.14
N MET A 41 -16.97 -53.10 12.23
CA MET A 41 -16.47 -53.55 13.55
C MET A 41 -16.38 -52.33 14.47
N GLU A 42 -17.12 -52.38 15.57
CA GLU A 42 -17.05 -51.42 16.68
C GLU A 42 -15.63 -51.33 17.25
N PRO A 43 -15.20 -50.17 17.80
CA PRO A 43 -14.19 -50.16 18.85
C PRO A 43 -14.87 -50.13 20.22
N SER A 44 -14.64 -51.22 20.94
CA SER A 44 -14.89 -51.43 22.37
C SER A 44 -14.27 -50.35 23.25
N MET A 45 -15.05 -49.85 24.20
CA MET A 45 -14.54 -49.21 25.42
C MET A 45 -13.76 -50.23 26.25
N ASP A 46 -12.58 -49.85 26.77
CA ASP A 46 -12.18 -50.28 28.11
C ASP A 46 -11.18 -49.27 28.75
N PRO A 47 -11.26 -49.05 30.07
CA PRO A 47 -10.70 -47.92 30.80
C PRO A 47 -9.34 -48.27 31.40
N ARG A 48 -8.51 -47.25 31.56
CA ARG A 48 -7.41 -47.22 32.53
C ARG A 48 -6.89 -45.79 32.65
N LEU A 49 -7.70 -44.96 33.32
CA LEU A 49 -7.27 -43.69 33.90
C LEU A 49 -6.27 -43.98 35.03
N ASN A 50 -5.09 -43.39 34.96
CA ASN A 50 -4.08 -43.44 36.01
C ASN A 50 -4.21 -42.15 36.86
N PRO A 51 -4.59 -42.22 38.15
CA PRO A 51 -5.02 -41.05 38.93
C PRO A 51 -3.90 -40.45 39.79
N VAL A 52 -2.70 -40.20 39.25
CA VAL A 52 -1.55 -39.67 40.02
C VAL A 52 -0.83 -38.49 39.34
N LEU A 53 -1.52 -37.66 38.55
CA LEU A 53 -0.91 -36.43 37.99
C LEU A 53 -1.80 -35.18 38.09
N LEU A 54 -2.66 -35.10 39.10
CA LEU A 54 -3.42 -33.89 39.40
C LEU A 54 -3.47 -33.62 40.91
N GLN A 55 -2.33 -33.18 41.47
CA GLN A 55 -2.36 -32.33 42.67
C GLN A 55 -1.01 -31.65 42.88
N GLY A 56 -1.03 -30.31 42.92
CA GLY A 56 0.07 -29.50 43.45
C GLY A 56 0.63 -28.46 42.49
N VAL A 57 -0.12 -27.37 42.27
CA VAL A 57 0.50 -26.07 42.00
C VAL A 57 -0.11 -25.08 42.98
N GLU A 58 0.56 -24.93 44.13
CA GLU A 58 0.35 -23.82 45.05
C GLU A 58 0.80 -22.52 44.37
N LEU A 59 -0.03 -21.49 44.47
CA LEU A 59 0.27 -20.14 44.00
C LEU A 59 1.36 -19.53 44.90
N ASN A 60 2.55 -19.32 44.34
CA ASN A 60 3.62 -18.59 44.99
C ASN A 60 3.45 -17.08 44.69
N PRO A 61 3.33 -16.19 45.68
CA PRO A 61 3.16 -14.76 45.45
C PRO A 61 4.52 -14.07 45.54
N ASP A 62 5.34 -14.19 44.49
CA ASP A 62 6.53 -13.35 44.34
C ASP A 62 6.69 -12.94 42.87
N GLY A 63 6.98 -11.66 42.66
CA GLY A 63 6.70 -10.91 41.44
C GLY A 63 7.33 -11.44 40.16
N LEU A 64 6.47 -11.63 39.15
CA LEU A 64 6.86 -11.56 37.75
C LEU A 64 7.24 -10.11 37.43
N THR A 65 8.53 -9.81 37.54
CA THR A 65 9.11 -8.62 36.92
C THR A 65 8.91 -8.76 35.41
N VAL A 66 7.94 -8.01 34.88
CA VAL A 66 7.87 -7.68 33.46
C VAL A 66 9.24 -7.13 33.08
N ALA A 67 9.87 -7.71 32.05
CA ALA A 67 11.08 -7.14 31.46
C ALA A 67 10.70 -5.76 30.91
N VAL A 68 10.97 -4.73 31.70
CA VAL A 68 10.97 -3.34 31.23
C VAL A 68 12.05 -3.29 30.16
N ALA A 69 11.68 -2.88 28.95
CA ALA A 69 12.65 -2.61 27.88
C ALA A 69 13.78 -1.75 28.47
N GLU A 70 15.03 -2.18 28.29
CA GLU A 70 16.18 -1.40 28.72
C GLU A 70 16.02 0.03 28.19
N SER A 71 15.99 1.01 29.10
CA SER A 71 15.95 2.41 28.74
C SER A 71 17.20 2.70 27.90
N VAL A 72 17.02 2.89 26.59
CA VAL A 72 18.06 3.34 25.68
C VAL A 72 18.67 4.59 26.31
N HIS A 73 19.96 4.53 26.66
CA HIS A 73 20.65 5.67 27.27
C HIS A 73 20.81 6.74 26.20
N MET A 74 19.79 7.58 26.03
CA MET A 74 19.80 8.67 25.06
C MET A 74 20.75 9.75 25.55
N MET A 75 21.78 10.02 24.75
CA MET A 75 22.62 11.18 24.94
C MET A 75 21.88 12.37 24.33
N GLU A 76 21.54 13.34 25.17
CA GLU A 76 20.70 14.49 24.80
C GLU A 76 21.25 15.19 23.54
N GLY A 77 20.44 15.25 22.47
CA GLY A 77 20.80 15.86 21.19
C GLY A 77 21.41 14.93 20.13
N MET A 78 21.52 13.63 20.38
CA MET A 78 21.95 12.62 19.40
C MET A 78 20.77 11.72 19.00
N PHE A 79 20.54 11.56 17.70
CA PHE A 79 19.52 10.65 17.19
C PHE A 79 19.86 9.20 17.57
N SER A 80 18.88 8.48 18.08
CA SER A 80 18.96 7.06 18.42
C SER A 80 17.70 6.32 17.97
N GLU A 81 17.81 5.01 17.85
CA GLU A 81 16.69 4.15 17.53
C GLU A 81 15.70 4.14 18.70
N LEU A 82 14.46 4.55 18.43
CA LEU A 82 13.35 4.40 19.36
C LEU A 82 12.82 2.98 19.29
N HIS A 83 12.25 2.62 18.15
CA HIS A 83 11.56 1.35 17.93
C HIS A 83 11.86 0.84 16.53
N SER A 84 11.85 -0.48 16.39
CA SER A 84 11.94 -1.16 15.10
C SER A 84 10.90 -2.26 15.04
N VAL A 85 10.19 -2.32 13.92
CA VAL A 85 9.14 -3.30 13.66
C VAL A 85 9.37 -3.96 12.32
N HIS A 86 9.05 -5.25 12.22
CA HIS A 86 9.08 -5.96 10.94
C HIS A 86 7.67 -6.10 10.41
N ALA A 87 7.45 -5.57 9.21
CA ALA A 87 6.18 -5.62 8.52
C ALA A 87 5.90 -7.03 7.97
N GLU A 88 6.78 -7.47 7.09
CA GLU A 88 6.74 -8.79 6.45
C GLU A 88 8.18 -9.21 6.17
N VAL A 89 8.63 -10.30 6.80
CA VAL A 89 10.03 -10.74 6.74
C VAL A 89 10.41 -11.09 5.31
N GLY A 90 11.49 -10.48 4.82
CA GLY A 90 12.05 -10.72 3.49
C GLY A 90 11.35 -9.98 2.35
N VAL A 91 10.43 -9.06 2.66
CA VAL A 91 9.80 -8.19 1.66
C VAL A 91 10.27 -6.75 1.87
N PRO A 92 11.01 -6.15 0.92
CA PRO A 92 11.56 -4.81 1.05
C PRO A 92 10.49 -3.73 1.30
N VAL A 93 10.82 -2.77 2.16
CA VAL A 93 10.02 -1.56 2.40
C VAL A 93 10.41 -0.48 1.39
N THR A 94 9.65 -0.38 0.31
CA THR A 94 9.92 0.51 -0.84
C THR A 94 9.52 1.95 -0.60
N ALA A 95 8.60 2.22 0.32
CA ALA A 95 8.20 3.58 0.69
C ALA A 95 7.94 3.69 2.20
N THR A 96 8.33 4.81 2.78
CA THR A 96 7.98 5.23 4.14
C THR A 96 7.43 6.65 4.08
N HIS A 97 6.40 6.94 4.87
CA HIS A 97 5.78 8.26 4.89
C HIS A 97 5.15 8.58 6.24
N PHE A 98 5.55 9.69 6.87
CA PHE A 98 4.84 10.20 8.04
C PHE A 98 3.52 10.85 7.62
N ASP A 99 2.44 10.44 8.26
CA ASP A 99 1.12 11.00 8.01
C ASP A 99 1.07 12.47 8.44
N LEU A 100 0.57 13.34 7.57
CA LEU A 100 0.52 14.79 7.84
C LEU A 100 -0.68 15.22 8.70
N GLN A 101 -1.64 14.33 8.95
CA GLN A 101 -2.86 14.65 9.70
C GLN A 101 -2.95 13.93 11.03
N GLU A 102 -2.52 12.66 11.10
CA GLU A 102 -2.62 11.82 12.29
C GLU A 102 -1.22 11.35 12.74
N GLU A 103 -1.08 10.86 13.97
CA GLU A 103 0.19 10.30 14.49
C GLU A 103 0.47 8.90 13.93
N LEU A 104 0.49 8.78 12.60
CA LEU A 104 0.72 7.53 11.88
C LEU A 104 2.01 7.59 11.06
N LEU A 105 2.77 6.50 11.07
CA LEU A 105 3.83 6.23 10.10
C LEU A 105 3.34 5.17 9.12
N TRP A 106 3.33 5.50 7.84
CA TRP A 106 2.99 4.58 6.77
C TRP A 106 4.24 3.93 6.19
N MET A 107 4.09 2.66 5.83
CA MET A 107 5.04 1.90 5.03
C MET A 107 4.34 1.29 3.83
N GLY A 108 5.08 1.19 2.74
CA GLY A 108 4.70 0.50 1.53
C GLY A 108 5.78 -0.51 1.17
N ASN A 109 5.37 -1.71 0.75
CA ASN A 109 6.32 -2.77 0.43
C ASN A 109 6.35 -3.09 -1.07
N HIS A 110 7.32 -3.92 -1.45
CA HIS A 110 7.52 -4.35 -2.84
C HIS A 110 6.35 -5.17 -3.43
N ARG A 111 5.45 -5.68 -2.57
CA ARG A 111 4.27 -6.46 -2.98
C ARG A 111 3.00 -5.62 -3.10
N GLY A 112 3.08 -4.30 -2.96
CA GLY A 112 1.90 -3.44 -3.04
C GLY A 112 1.07 -3.39 -1.75
N HIS A 113 1.63 -3.84 -0.61
CA HIS A 113 0.96 -3.78 0.69
C HIS A 113 1.28 -2.48 1.42
N GLY A 114 0.24 -1.80 1.89
CA GLY A 114 0.33 -0.61 2.72
C GLY A 114 0.02 -0.95 4.17
N MET A 115 0.83 -0.46 5.12
CA MET A 115 0.60 -0.65 6.55
C MET A 115 0.94 0.63 7.31
N SER A 116 0.22 0.89 8.40
CA SER A 116 0.44 2.04 9.27
C SER A 116 0.75 1.63 10.70
N PHE A 117 1.54 2.46 11.37
CA PHE A 117 1.91 2.33 12.77
C PHE A 117 1.58 3.62 13.52
N PHE A 118 0.90 3.49 14.66
CA PHE A 118 0.49 4.59 15.50
C PHE A 118 1.52 4.93 16.56
N GLY A 119 1.85 6.23 16.63
CA GLY A 119 2.65 6.85 17.67
C GLY A 119 4.10 6.36 17.74
N PRO A 120 4.87 6.86 18.73
CA PRO A 120 6.29 6.53 18.91
C PRO A 120 6.53 5.05 19.24
N THR A 121 5.51 4.38 19.79
CA THR A 121 5.55 2.94 20.10
C THR A 121 5.31 2.04 18.87
N MET A 122 5.08 2.62 17.70
CA MET A 122 4.85 1.91 16.44
C MET A 122 3.79 0.79 16.54
N VAL A 123 2.68 1.04 17.22
CA VAL A 123 1.60 0.03 17.34
C VAL A 123 0.91 -0.10 16.00
N ARG A 124 0.83 -1.30 15.45
CA ARG A 124 0.15 -1.53 14.16
C ARG A 124 -1.29 -1.02 14.20
N TYR A 125 -1.64 -0.15 13.27
CA TYR A 125 -2.97 0.46 13.18
C TYR A 125 -3.81 -0.18 12.08
N SER A 126 -3.44 0.00 10.82
CA SER A 126 -4.15 -0.57 9.67
C SER A 126 -3.19 -1.22 8.66
N SER A 127 -3.69 -2.18 7.89
CA SER A 127 -2.89 -2.94 6.93
C SER A 127 -3.78 -3.48 5.81
N PHE A 128 -3.43 -3.21 4.56
CA PHE A 128 -4.25 -3.60 3.43
C PHE A 128 -3.45 -3.65 2.12
N GLN A 129 -3.98 -4.38 1.15
CA GLN A 129 -3.41 -4.48 -0.19
C GLN A 129 -3.79 -3.25 -1.02
N ALA A 130 -2.83 -2.35 -1.26
CA ALA A 130 -3.03 -1.20 -2.15
C ALA A 130 -3.00 -1.67 -3.61
N ASN A 131 -1.95 -2.39 -4.02
CA ASN A 131 -1.79 -2.93 -5.37
C ASN A 131 -1.54 -4.44 -5.31
N SER A 132 -2.00 -5.23 -6.28
CA SER A 132 -1.82 -6.69 -6.29
C SER A 132 -0.51 -7.18 -6.92
N THR A 133 0.15 -6.36 -7.74
CA THR A 133 1.29 -6.77 -8.58
C THR A 133 2.50 -5.88 -8.41
N ASP A 134 2.29 -4.57 -8.34
CA ASP A 134 3.34 -3.56 -8.34
C ASP A 134 3.70 -3.15 -6.90
N ASP A 135 4.93 -2.68 -6.75
CA ASP A 135 5.39 -2.09 -5.50
C ASP A 135 4.72 -0.74 -5.21
N ILE A 136 4.72 -0.36 -3.93
CA ILE A 136 4.33 0.99 -3.52
C ILE A 136 5.56 1.88 -3.65
N ARG A 137 5.55 2.79 -4.61
CA ARG A 137 6.67 3.67 -4.93
C ARG A 137 6.67 4.97 -4.14
N GLN A 138 5.48 5.52 -3.89
CA GLN A 138 5.34 6.70 -3.04
C GLN A 138 4.00 6.67 -2.30
N ILE A 139 4.01 7.18 -1.08
CA ILE A 139 2.83 7.38 -0.24
C ILE A 139 2.67 8.88 -0.01
N GLN A 140 1.44 9.36 -0.05
CA GLN A 140 1.14 10.77 0.21
C GLN A 140 -0.12 10.92 1.05
N SER A 141 0.00 11.68 2.13
CA SER A 141 -1.13 12.03 2.98
C SER A 141 -2.07 13.02 2.31
N MET A 142 -3.36 12.78 2.46
CA MET A 142 -4.44 13.72 2.17
C MET A 142 -5.23 14.00 3.47
N GLU A 143 -6.10 15.00 3.42
CA GLU A 143 -7.01 15.26 4.54
C GLU A 143 -7.94 14.07 4.82
N THR A 144 -8.59 13.55 3.77
CA THR A 144 -9.60 12.47 3.86
C THR A 144 -9.03 11.07 3.88
N GLY A 145 -7.73 10.89 3.59
CA GLY A 145 -7.11 9.57 3.50
C GLY A 145 -5.65 9.64 3.06
N VAL A 146 -5.20 8.57 2.41
CA VAL A 146 -3.81 8.35 2.00
C VAL A 146 -3.78 7.82 0.58
N LEU A 147 -2.89 8.38 -0.23
CA LEU A 147 -2.62 7.98 -1.60
C LEU A 147 -1.44 7.01 -1.65
N PHE A 148 -1.60 5.96 -2.43
CA PHE A 148 -0.57 4.99 -2.75
C PHE A 148 -0.32 5.04 -4.26
N LEU A 149 0.90 5.43 -4.63
CA LEU A 149 1.36 5.40 -6.01
C LEU A 149 2.13 4.11 -6.26
N SER A 150 1.70 3.37 -7.27
CA SER A 150 2.43 2.25 -7.86
C SER A 150 2.84 2.61 -9.29
N LYS A 151 3.61 1.74 -9.94
CA LYS A 151 4.04 1.89 -11.34
C LYS A 151 2.89 2.28 -12.29
N SER A 152 1.78 1.56 -12.18
CA SER A 152 0.66 1.61 -13.12
C SER A 152 -0.66 2.06 -12.50
N ASN A 153 -0.68 2.45 -11.23
CA ASN A 153 -1.91 2.66 -10.48
C ASN A 153 -1.76 3.75 -9.41
N LEU A 154 -2.83 4.49 -9.20
CA LEU A 154 -2.98 5.41 -8.08
C LEU A 154 -4.22 5.01 -7.30
N LYS A 155 -4.03 4.64 -6.04
CA LYS A 155 -5.11 4.24 -5.16
C LYS A 155 -5.23 5.17 -3.97
N CYS A 156 -6.45 5.52 -3.60
CA CYS A 156 -6.71 6.33 -2.43
C CYS A 156 -7.57 5.55 -1.44
N GLN A 157 -7.11 5.47 -0.20
CA GLN A 157 -7.80 4.76 0.87
C GLN A 157 -7.88 5.65 2.10
N THR A 158 -8.95 5.50 2.88
CA THR A 158 -9.01 6.07 4.23
C THR A 158 -7.92 5.44 5.11
N ARG A 159 -7.56 6.09 6.21
CA ARG A 159 -6.57 5.55 7.16
C ARG A 159 -7.00 4.22 7.78
N GLY A 160 -8.31 3.96 7.87
CA GLY A 160 -8.91 2.68 8.26
C GLY A 160 -9.00 1.62 7.14
N GLY A 161 -8.62 1.96 5.91
CA GLY A 161 -8.49 1.01 4.79
C GLY A 161 -9.66 0.97 3.79
N LEU A 162 -10.72 1.75 4.00
CA LEU A 162 -11.81 1.87 3.01
C LEU A 162 -11.29 2.50 1.72
N VAL A 163 -11.55 1.86 0.58
CA VAL A 163 -11.16 2.36 -0.75
C VAL A 163 -12.05 3.54 -1.14
N MET A 164 -11.44 4.70 -1.36
CA MET A 164 -12.13 5.90 -1.85
C MET A 164 -12.18 5.91 -3.37
N PHE A 165 -11.05 5.64 -4.03
CA PHE A 165 -10.98 5.40 -5.46
C PHE A 165 -9.75 4.58 -5.84
N ASP A 166 -9.79 4.03 -7.06
CA ASP A 166 -8.72 3.24 -7.66
C ASP A 166 -8.60 3.66 -9.13
N TYR A 167 -7.51 4.34 -9.48
CA TYR A 167 -7.28 4.90 -10.82
C TYR A 167 -6.13 4.16 -11.52
N LEU A 168 -6.47 3.46 -12.60
CA LEU A 168 -5.52 2.73 -13.43
C LEU A 168 -4.92 3.66 -14.50
N MET A 169 -3.60 3.64 -14.65
CA MET A 169 -2.88 4.43 -15.65
C MET A 169 -2.97 3.80 -17.05
N GLU A 170 -2.59 4.58 -18.07
CA GLU A 170 -2.45 4.09 -19.45
C GLU A 170 -1.40 2.97 -19.55
N GLU A 171 -1.57 2.06 -20.52
CA GLU A 171 -0.59 0.99 -20.78
C GLU A 171 0.80 1.59 -21.07
N GLY A 172 1.82 1.06 -20.40
CA GLY A 172 3.20 1.55 -20.52
C GLY A 172 3.58 2.71 -19.60
N ALA A 173 2.69 3.15 -18.71
CA ALA A 173 3.06 4.09 -17.65
C ALA A 173 4.10 3.50 -16.68
N ASP A 174 5.02 4.35 -16.21
CA ASP A 174 6.06 4.00 -15.24
C ASP A 174 6.19 5.11 -14.19
N MET A 175 5.14 5.28 -13.38
CA MET A 175 5.02 6.39 -12.41
C MET A 175 5.96 6.20 -11.21
N HIS A 176 6.74 7.21 -10.86
CA HIS A 176 7.68 7.15 -9.74
C HIS A 176 7.41 8.18 -8.65
N SER A 177 6.98 9.39 -9.02
CA SER A 177 6.81 10.46 -8.06
C SER A 177 5.44 11.12 -8.17
N LEU A 178 4.93 11.52 -7.01
CA LEU A 178 3.71 12.26 -6.80
C LEU A 178 4.02 13.53 -6.03
N LEU A 179 3.39 14.63 -6.43
CA LEU A 179 3.45 15.90 -5.73
C LEU A 179 2.04 16.46 -5.59
N MET A 180 1.59 16.69 -4.35
CA MET A 180 0.34 17.38 -4.09
C MET A 180 0.50 18.87 -4.38
N THR A 181 -0.42 19.45 -5.14
CA THR A 181 -0.46 20.88 -5.46
C THR A 181 -1.63 21.55 -4.77
N GLU A 182 -1.72 22.88 -4.88
CA GLU A 182 -2.83 23.64 -4.30
C GLU A 182 -4.16 23.29 -4.99
N ASN A 183 -5.27 23.25 -4.24
CA ASN A 183 -6.65 22.99 -4.71
C ASN A 183 -7.02 21.52 -4.99
N ASN A 184 -6.51 20.55 -4.23
CA ASN A 184 -6.81 19.12 -4.43
C ASN A 184 -6.43 18.60 -5.83
N THR A 185 -5.49 19.26 -6.50
CA THR A 185 -4.83 18.72 -7.68
C THR A 185 -3.49 18.14 -7.30
N MET A 186 -2.95 17.26 -8.14
CA MET A 186 -1.64 16.68 -7.93
C MET A 186 -0.94 16.41 -9.27
N LEU A 187 0.38 16.40 -9.23
CA LEU A 187 1.23 16.04 -10.35
C LEU A 187 1.80 14.65 -10.15
N MET A 188 1.82 13.85 -11.21
CA MET A 188 2.42 12.51 -11.26
C MET A 188 3.44 12.44 -12.38
N GLY A 189 4.66 12.07 -12.02
CA GLY A 189 5.80 11.94 -12.90
C GLY A 189 6.41 10.54 -12.81
N GLY A 190 7.12 10.15 -13.85
CA GLY A 190 7.72 8.84 -13.95
C GLY A 190 8.82 8.78 -15.00
N LEU A 191 9.25 7.56 -15.31
CA LEU A 191 10.23 7.27 -16.37
C LEU A 191 9.53 7.21 -17.73
N GLN A 192 8.87 8.32 -18.05
CA GLN A 192 8.08 8.49 -19.25
C GLN A 192 8.19 9.93 -19.76
N ASN A 193 7.78 10.16 -21.00
CA ASN A 193 7.87 11.46 -21.66
C ASN A 193 6.71 12.42 -21.32
N TYR A 194 6.05 12.22 -20.18
CA TYR A 194 4.95 13.09 -19.74
C TYR A 194 4.79 13.12 -18.22
N VAL A 195 4.22 14.24 -17.75
CA VAL A 195 3.73 14.43 -16.38
C VAL A 195 2.22 14.66 -16.45
N LEU A 196 1.48 14.01 -15.55
CA LEU A 196 0.02 14.12 -15.47
C LEU A 196 -0.40 15.03 -14.33
N GLU A 197 -1.33 15.94 -14.61
CA GLU A 197 -2.10 16.64 -13.60
C GLU A 197 -3.40 15.88 -13.37
N PHE A 198 -3.70 15.58 -12.11
CA PHE A 198 -4.86 14.81 -11.68
C PHE A 198 -5.65 15.61 -10.66
N ASP A 199 -6.97 15.70 -10.85
CA ASP A 199 -7.88 16.36 -9.91
C ASP A 199 -8.52 15.30 -9.01
N LEU A 200 -8.31 15.44 -7.70
CA LEU A 200 -8.78 14.49 -6.70
C LEU A 200 -10.27 14.66 -6.40
N ASN A 201 -10.89 15.78 -6.77
CA ASN A 201 -12.33 15.99 -6.57
C ASN A 201 -13.15 15.25 -7.63
N THR A 202 -12.71 15.31 -8.89
CA THR A 202 -13.36 14.63 -10.01
C THR A 202 -12.81 13.22 -10.26
N VAL A 203 -11.64 12.90 -9.68
CA VAL A 203 -10.92 11.63 -9.87
C VAL A 203 -10.62 11.41 -11.35
N GLN A 204 -10.13 12.45 -12.02
CA GLN A 204 -9.82 12.42 -13.45
C GLN A 204 -8.53 13.17 -13.77
N GLN A 205 -7.86 12.73 -14.83
CA GLN A 205 -6.75 13.45 -15.42
C GLN A 205 -7.26 14.77 -16.03
N THR A 206 -6.64 15.88 -15.62
CA THR A 206 -7.00 17.21 -16.11
C THR A 206 -6.07 17.66 -17.22
N GLN A 207 -4.76 17.51 -17.05
CA GLN A 207 -3.75 17.92 -18.03
C GLN A 207 -2.63 16.89 -18.17
N LYS A 208 -1.96 16.92 -19.33
CA LYS A 208 -0.79 16.09 -19.65
C LYS A 208 0.28 16.99 -20.23
N PHE A 209 1.38 17.14 -19.51
CA PHE A 209 2.53 17.94 -19.92
C PHE A 209 3.58 17.03 -20.56
N THR A 210 4.08 17.39 -21.74
CA THR A 210 5.16 16.65 -22.40
C THR A 210 6.50 17.03 -21.76
N VAL A 211 7.32 16.04 -21.43
CA VAL A 211 8.64 16.22 -20.81
C VAL A 211 9.70 15.47 -21.64
N GLU A 212 10.92 16.00 -21.63
CA GLU A 212 12.05 15.36 -22.28
C GLU A 212 12.42 14.02 -21.62
N ALA A 213 12.89 13.06 -22.42
CA ALA A 213 13.41 11.80 -21.90
C ALA A 213 14.68 12.09 -21.05
N PRO A 214 14.89 11.38 -19.92
CA PRO A 214 14.25 10.14 -19.48
C PRO A 214 12.99 10.33 -18.60
N GLY A 215 12.39 11.51 -18.55
CA GLY A 215 11.25 11.81 -17.70
C GLY A 215 11.63 12.36 -16.32
N VAL A 216 10.64 12.38 -15.41
CA VAL A 216 10.76 13.00 -14.08
C VAL A 216 10.62 11.91 -13.01
N ALA A 217 11.73 11.53 -12.40
CA ALA A 217 11.76 10.47 -11.39
C ALA A 217 11.44 10.98 -9.97
N ILE A 218 11.78 12.24 -9.66
CA ILE A 218 11.59 12.84 -8.33
C ILE A 218 11.02 14.24 -8.50
N MET A 219 9.93 14.56 -7.80
CA MET A 219 9.37 15.90 -7.74
C MET A 219 9.42 16.46 -6.33
N ARG A 220 9.84 17.72 -6.21
CA ARG A 220 9.83 18.50 -4.97
C ARG A 220 9.33 19.90 -5.27
N GLN A 221 8.56 20.47 -4.36
CA GLN A 221 8.12 21.85 -4.45
C GLN A 221 8.82 22.69 -3.38
N SER A 222 9.27 23.88 -3.75
CA SER A 222 9.68 24.90 -2.79
C SER A 222 9.10 26.25 -3.22
N ASN A 223 8.29 26.84 -2.33
CA ASN A 223 7.53 28.05 -2.63
C ASN A 223 6.66 27.87 -3.89
N ARG A 224 6.93 28.68 -4.93
CA ARG A 224 6.21 28.67 -6.21
C ARG A 224 6.88 27.83 -7.30
N PHE A 225 8.04 27.26 -7.00
CA PHE A 225 8.86 26.57 -7.98
C PHE A 225 8.72 25.06 -7.83
N LEU A 226 8.62 24.39 -8.97
CA LEU A 226 8.64 22.95 -9.07
C LEU A 226 10.04 22.49 -9.48
N PHE A 227 10.60 21.55 -8.75
CA PHE A 227 11.86 20.91 -9.06
C PHE A 227 11.60 19.47 -9.52
N CYS A 228 12.12 19.13 -10.68
CA CYS A 228 11.97 17.84 -11.34
C CYS A 228 13.35 17.21 -11.52
N GLY A 229 13.62 16.11 -10.81
CA GLY A 229 14.83 15.33 -10.94
C GLY A 229 14.71 14.30 -12.05
N ASN A 230 15.68 14.28 -12.96
CA ASN A 230 15.75 13.35 -14.07
C ASN A 230 16.79 12.26 -13.77
N THR A 231 16.63 11.06 -14.33
CA THR A 231 17.63 9.98 -14.16
C THR A 231 18.93 10.22 -14.92
N SER A 232 19.02 11.30 -15.70
CA SER A 232 20.24 11.76 -16.36
C SER A 232 21.19 12.57 -15.45
N GLY A 233 20.87 12.71 -14.15
CA GLY A 233 21.71 13.46 -13.21
C GLY A 233 21.42 14.98 -13.18
N LYS A 234 20.32 15.41 -13.81
CA LYS A 234 19.91 16.82 -13.89
C LYS A 234 18.70 17.11 -13.02
N VAL A 235 18.60 18.35 -12.53
CA VAL A 235 17.40 18.86 -11.86
C VAL A 235 16.84 20.05 -12.64
N SER A 236 15.63 19.89 -13.16
CA SER A 236 14.89 20.91 -13.90
C SER A 236 14.05 21.76 -12.95
N LEU A 237 14.13 23.09 -13.10
CA LEU A 237 13.24 24.05 -12.46
C LEU A 237 12.10 24.39 -13.42
N CYS A 238 10.87 24.09 -13.02
CA CYS A 238 9.67 24.33 -13.81
C CYS A 238 8.71 25.28 -13.07
N ASP A 239 7.97 26.07 -13.84
CA ASP A 239 6.81 26.81 -13.33
C ASP A 239 5.67 25.83 -13.02
N LEU A 240 5.08 25.92 -11.83
CA LEU A 240 4.06 24.97 -11.35
C LEU A 240 2.76 25.02 -12.17
N ARG A 241 2.41 26.17 -12.75
CA ARG A 241 1.12 26.39 -13.44
C ARG A 241 1.16 26.01 -14.92
N THR A 242 2.31 26.22 -15.54
CA THR A 242 2.50 26.03 -16.99
C THR A 242 3.36 24.82 -17.32
N PHE A 243 4.01 24.24 -16.30
CA PHE A 243 5.03 23.20 -16.45
C PHE A 243 6.20 23.61 -17.38
N LYS A 244 6.38 24.93 -17.60
CA LYS A 244 7.44 25.41 -18.48
C LYS A 244 8.78 25.34 -17.76
N LEU A 245 9.78 24.77 -18.43
CA LEU A 245 11.17 24.79 -17.97
C LEU A 245 11.69 26.24 -17.90
N GLU A 246 12.15 26.63 -16.72
CA GLU A 246 12.77 27.94 -16.47
C GLU A 246 14.29 27.83 -16.40
N HIS A 247 14.81 26.79 -15.74
CA HIS A 247 16.24 26.59 -15.54
C HIS A 247 16.56 25.10 -15.40
N GLU A 248 17.80 24.71 -15.69
CA GLU A 248 18.28 23.35 -15.52
C GLU A 248 19.59 23.37 -14.71
N PHE A 249 19.70 22.46 -13.74
CA PHE A 249 20.88 22.28 -12.91
C PHE A 249 21.55 20.95 -13.24
N ASP A 250 22.75 21.00 -13.82
CA ASP A 250 23.57 19.81 -14.06
C ASP A 250 24.28 19.41 -12.75
N ALA A 251 23.73 18.43 -12.03
CA ALA A 251 24.30 17.97 -10.76
C ALA A 251 25.32 16.85 -10.97
N PHE A 252 24.95 15.80 -11.69
CA PHE A 252 25.80 14.61 -11.89
C PHE A 252 25.82 14.19 -13.35
N SER A 253 26.91 13.53 -13.75
CA SER A 253 27.10 13.06 -15.13
C SER A 253 26.44 11.71 -15.42
N GLY A 254 26.15 10.92 -14.37
CA GLY A 254 25.55 9.60 -14.48
C GLY A 254 24.05 9.64 -14.18
N SER A 255 23.70 9.55 -12.90
CA SER A 255 22.31 9.51 -12.44
C SER A 255 22.13 10.28 -11.14
N LEU A 256 20.92 10.82 -10.93
CA LEU A 256 20.50 11.46 -9.69
C LEU A 256 19.94 10.40 -8.74
N SER A 257 20.41 10.37 -7.49
CA SER A 257 19.90 9.45 -6.47
C SER A 257 18.74 10.08 -5.71
N ASP A 258 18.98 11.25 -5.12
CA ASP A 258 17.96 12.03 -4.42
C ASP A 258 18.31 13.51 -4.47
N PHE A 259 17.32 14.36 -4.23
CA PHE A 259 17.51 15.79 -4.04
C PHE A 259 16.41 16.37 -3.15
N ASP A 260 16.76 17.46 -2.49
CA ASP A 260 15.85 18.16 -1.62
C ASP A 260 16.10 19.66 -1.73
N VAL A 261 15.09 20.43 -1.38
CA VAL A 261 15.10 21.88 -1.53
C VAL A 261 14.58 22.52 -0.28
N HIS A 262 15.36 23.41 0.32
CA HIS A 262 14.94 24.17 1.48
C HIS A 262 15.45 25.61 1.45
N GLY A 263 14.54 26.55 1.70
CA GLY A 263 14.84 27.98 1.63
C GLY A 263 15.37 28.36 0.25
N ASN A 264 16.64 28.76 0.19
CA ASN A 264 17.32 29.18 -1.04
C ASN A 264 18.38 28.18 -1.51
N LEU A 265 18.42 26.98 -0.94
CA LEU A 265 19.41 25.96 -1.25
C LEU A 265 18.73 24.73 -1.86
N LEU A 266 19.35 24.21 -2.90
CA LEU A 266 19.06 22.90 -3.46
C LEU A 266 20.30 22.02 -3.23
N ALA A 267 20.10 20.86 -2.62
CA ALA A 267 21.16 19.87 -2.43
C ALA A 267 20.79 18.61 -3.22
N ALA A 268 21.77 18.02 -3.88
CA ALA A 268 21.60 16.83 -4.71
C ALA A 268 22.74 15.83 -4.45
N CYS A 269 22.41 14.54 -4.44
CA CYS A 269 23.37 13.44 -4.46
C CYS A 269 23.11 12.52 -5.66
N GLY A 270 24.14 11.79 -6.08
CA GLY A 270 24.04 10.96 -7.26
C GLY A 270 25.35 10.25 -7.60
N PHE A 271 25.37 9.77 -8.83
CA PHE A 271 26.43 8.94 -9.38
C PHE A 271 27.06 9.64 -10.58
N SER A 272 28.38 9.63 -10.65
CA SER A 272 29.12 10.06 -11.84
C SER A 272 29.57 8.87 -12.66
N SER A 273 29.62 9.07 -13.98
CA SER A 273 30.17 8.09 -14.91
C SER A 273 31.70 8.11 -14.87
N ARG A 274 32.31 6.98 -14.51
CA ARG A 274 33.77 6.78 -14.47
C ARG A 274 34.21 5.79 -15.55
N GLY A 275 33.90 6.09 -16.81
CA GLY A 275 34.29 5.28 -17.97
C GLY A 275 33.08 4.76 -18.76
N MET A 276 33.32 3.80 -19.66
CA MET A 276 32.24 3.16 -20.43
C MET A 276 31.40 2.28 -19.49
N ASN A 277 30.25 2.81 -19.04
CA ASN A 277 29.20 2.16 -18.23
C ASN A 277 29.47 1.91 -16.74
N GLU A 278 30.53 2.44 -16.15
CA GLU A 278 30.73 2.35 -14.69
C GLU A 278 30.18 3.60 -14.00
N LEU A 279 29.18 3.43 -13.13
CA LEU A 279 28.64 4.47 -12.26
C LEU A 279 29.27 4.35 -10.89
N ALA A 280 29.85 5.43 -10.39
CA ALA A 280 30.41 5.50 -9.05
C ALA A 280 29.64 6.52 -8.21
N CYS A 281 29.34 6.14 -6.96
CA CYS A 281 28.75 7.06 -6.00
C CYS A 281 29.77 8.14 -5.63
N ASP A 282 29.35 9.40 -5.71
CA ASP A 282 30.22 10.52 -5.38
C ASP A 282 30.07 10.89 -3.90
N ARG A 283 31.20 10.93 -3.18
CA ARG A 283 31.26 11.36 -1.76
C ARG A 283 31.24 12.87 -1.59
N PHE A 284 30.42 13.54 -2.40
CA PHE A 284 30.14 14.96 -2.27
C PHE A 284 28.71 15.24 -2.69
N LEU A 285 28.16 16.32 -2.15
CA LEU A 285 26.85 16.83 -2.53
C LEU A 285 27.01 18.05 -3.42
N MET A 286 26.22 18.09 -4.48
CA MET A 286 26.08 19.29 -5.30
C MET A 286 25.07 20.20 -4.62
N VAL A 287 25.51 21.40 -4.27
CA VAL A 287 24.68 22.41 -3.63
C VAL A 287 24.55 23.60 -4.58
N PHE A 288 23.33 24.12 -4.74
CA PHE A 288 23.03 25.25 -5.61
C PHE A 288 22.35 26.36 -4.81
N ASP A 289 22.76 27.61 -5.04
CA ASP A 289 22.08 28.80 -4.49
C ASP A 289 21.00 29.25 -5.48
N LEU A 290 19.74 29.11 -5.09
CA LEU A 290 18.56 29.43 -5.90
C LEU A 290 18.38 30.93 -6.16
N ARG A 291 19.04 31.82 -5.39
CA ARG A 291 18.96 33.27 -5.65
C ARG A 291 19.82 33.67 -6.83
N MET A 292 20.93 32.96 -7.03
CA MET A 292 21.88 33.21 -8.12
C MET A 292 21.80 32.16 -9.23
N MET A 293 20.98 31.12 -9.05
CA MET A 293 20.81 30.00 -9.99
C MET A 293 22.15 29.34 -10.36
N ARG A 294 23.04 29.16 -9.38
CA ARG A 294 24.39 28.63 -9.61
C ARG A 294 24.81 27.63 -8.56
N ALA A 295 25.67 26.70 -8.96
CA ALA A 295 26.35 25.81 -8.04
C ALA A 295 27.23 26.62 -7.06
N VAL A 296 27.18 26.26 -5.79
CA VAL A 296 28.18 26.66 -4.79
C VAL A 296 29.25 25.58 -4.68
N THR A 297 30.22 25.76 -3.80
CA THR A 297 31.27 24.75 -3.56
C THR A 297 30.62 23.42 -3.16
N PRO A 298 30.91 22.31 -3.87
CA PRO A 298 30.38 21.00 -3.51
C PRO A 298 30.79 20.61 -2.09
N LEU A 299 29.84 20.07 -1.32
CA LEU A 299 30.04 19.69 0.07
C LEU A 299 30.61 18.28 0.14
N GLN A 300 31.86 18.12 0.58
CA GLN A 300 32.48 16.80 0.78
C GLN A 300 31.87 16.12 2.01
N VAL A 301 31.54 14.84 1.88
CA VAL A 301 30.89 14.05 2.94
C VAL A 301 31.69 12.78 3.24
N HIS A 302 31.43 12.17 4.40
CA HIS A 302 32.17 10.97 4.85
C HIS A 302 31.43 9.65 4.59
N VAL A 303 30.16 9.74 4.17
CA VAL A 303 29.30 8.62 3.82
C VAL A 303 29.05 8.60 2.30
N ASP A 304 28.63 7.46 1.75
CA ASP A 304 28.22 7.35 0.35
C ASP A 304 26.73 7.76 0.25
N PRO A 305 26.40 9.00 -0.22
CA PRO A 305 25.07 9.57 -0.08
C PRO A 305 24.07 8.95 -1.07
N PHE A 306 22.93 8.48 -0.57
CA PHE A 306 21.86 7.88 -1.36
C PHE A 306 20.52 8.59 -1.18
N PHE A 307 20.14 8.90 0.08
CA PHE A 307 19.00 9.76 0.40
C PHE A 307 19.47 11.05 1.05
N LEU A 308 18.70 12.13 0.87
CA LEU A 308 19.00 13.40 1.52
C LEU A 308 17.75 14.19 1.88
N ARG A 309 17.76 14.81 3.07
CA ARG A 309 16.67 15.69 3.52
C ARG A 309 17.17 16.86 4.33
N PHE A 310 16.62 18.04 4.05
CA PHE A 310 16.76 19.18 4.93
C PHE A 310 15.88 19.01 6.17
N ILE A 311 16.48 19.26 7.34
CA ILE A 311 15.83 19.26 8.65
C ILE A 311 15.93 20.68 9.21
N PRO A 312 14.97 21.55 8.88
CA PRO A 312 15.00 22.96 9.26
C PRO A 312 14.43 23.16 10.67
N THR A 313 15.19 22.74 11.69
CA THR A 313 14.89 23.06 13.09
C THR A 313 15.58 24.38 13.47
N TYR A 314 16.04 24.55 14.72
CA TYR A 314 16.79 25.74 15.14
C TYR A 314 18.10 25.93 14.36
N THR A 315 18.68 24.83 13.87
CA THR A 315 19.82 24.82 12.96
C THR A 315 19.37 24.15 11.66
N SER A 316 19.56 24.80 10.50
CA SER A 316 19.24 24.17 9.21
C SER A 316 20.25 23.07 8.92
N ARG A 317 19.93 21.83 9.30
CA ARG A 317 20.78 20.65 9.07
C ARG A 317 20.36 19.94 7.78
N LEU A 318 21.32 19.28 7.15
CA LEU A 318 21.11 18.35 6.05
C LEU A 318 21.41 16.95 6.56
N ALA A 319 20.42 16.05 6.47
CA ALA A 319 20.55 14.64 6.75
C ALA A 319 21.01 13.93 5.47
N ILE A 320 22.07 13.14 5.58
CA ILE A 320 22.68 12.41 4.48
C ILE A 320 22.71 10.95 4.87
N ILE A 321 22.13 10.09 4.03
CA ILE A 321 21.91 8.69 4.38
C ILE A 321 22.52 7.82 3.29
N SER A 322 23.36 6.89 3.69
CA SER A 322 23.89 5.83 2.83
C SER A 322 22.94 4.64 2.81
N GLN A 323 22.90 3.95 1.68
CA GLN A 323 22.15 2.71 1.53
C GLN A 323 22.60 1.61 2.51
N THR A 324 23.81 1.70 3.04
CA THR A 324 24.38 0.74 4.01
C THR A 324 24.01 1.02 5.47
N GLY A 325 23.26 2.09 5.76
CA GLY A 325 22.86 2.47 7.12
C GLY A 325 23.74 3.53 7.78
N GLN A 326 24.84 3.96 7.15
CA GLN A 326 25.63 5.10 7.63
C GLN A 326 24.90 6.42 7.36
N CYS A 327 24.67 7.20 8.40
CA CYS A 327 23.98 8.49 8.33
C CYS A 327 24.88 9.60 8.85
N GLN A 328 24.77 10.79 8.27
CA GLN A 328 25.54 11.96 8.67
C GLN A 328 24.66 13.21 8.68
N PHE A 329 24.78 14.02 9.73
CA PHE A 329 24.25 15.39 9.71
C PHE A 329 25.35 16.38 9.37
N CYS A 330 25.01 17.39 8.58
CA CYS A 330 25.92 18.50 8.29
C CYS A 330 25.16 19.81 8.10
N GLU A 331 25.85 20.94 8.26
CA GLU A 331 25.33 22.21 7.79
C GLU A 331 25.55 22.34 6.27
N PRO A 332 24.55 22.78 5.48
CA PRO A 332 24.63 22.83 4.01
C PRO A 332 25.77 23.69 3.46
N THR A 333 26.20 24.70 4.21
CA THR A 333 27.31 25.61 3.87
C THR A 333 28.55 25.38 4.73
N GLY A 334 28.49 24.43 5.66
CA GLY A 334 29.57 24.11 6.60
C GLY A 334 30.53 23.06 6.04
N LEU A 335 31.44 22.61 6.90
CA LEU A 335 32.26 21.42 6.64
C LEU A 335 31.60 20.22 7.32
N ALA A 336 31.54 19.10 6.62
CA ALA A 336 31.08 17.85 7.22
C ALA A 336 32.09 17.37 8.27
N ASN A 337 31.60 16.94 9.44
CA ASN A 337 32.45 16.42 10.51
C ASN A 337 32.22 14.91 10.69
N LEU A 338 33.29 14.16 10.95
CA LEU A 338 33.22 12.73 11.24
C LEU A 338 32.47 12.42 12.54
N ALA A 339 32.46 13.36 13.48
CA ALA A 339 31.75 13.21 14.76
C ALA A 339 30.22 13.15 14.61
N ASP A 340 29.68 13.65 13.48
CA ASP A 340 28.23 13.72 13.22
C ASP A 340 27.72 12.48 12.46
N VAL A 341 28.54 11.44 12.33
CA VAL A 341 28.19 10.17 11.68
C VAL A 341 27.62 9.20 12.71
N PHE A 342 26.45 8.66 12.41
CA PHE A 342 25.78 7.61 13.19
C PHE A 342 25.36 6.46 12.28
N HIS A 343 25.01 5.31 12.87
CA HIS A 343 24.74 4.09 12.11
C HIS A 343 23.39 3.49 12.48
N VAL A 344 22.54 3.29 11.47
CA VAL A 344 21.28 2.56 11.59
C VAL A 344 21.57 1.06 11.50
N ASN A 345 21.27 0.31 12.55
CA ASN A 345 21.55 -1.12 12.59
C ASN A 345 20.48 -1.92 11.85
N THR A 346 20.69 -2.15 10.55
CA THR A 346 19.81 -2.92 9.67
C THR A 346 20.18 -4.41 9.59
N VAL A 347 21.08 -4.91 10.46
CA VAL A 347 21.54 -6.31 10.46
C VAL A 347 22.03 -6.78 9.07
N GLY A 348 22.69 -5.86 8.34
CA GLY A 348 23.23 -6.13 7.00
C GLY A 348 22.23 -5.95 5.85
N GLN A 349 21.00 -5.51 6.10
CA GLN A 349 20.04 -5.14 5.07
C GLN A 349 20.32 -3.73 4.53
N LEU A 350 19.93 -3.48 3.29
CA LEU A 350 20.08 -2.16 2.65
C LEU A 350 18.87 -1.28 2.98
N LEU A 351 19.12 0.00 3.21
CA LEU A 351 18.06 1.00 3.31
C LEU A 351 17.44 1.25 1.94
N MET A 352 16.11 1.14 1.88
CA MET A 352 15.31 1.23 0.65
C MET A 352 14.42 2.46 0.64
N SER A 353 14.04 2.98 1.80
CA SER A 353 13.25 4.21 1.91
C SER A 353 13.62 5.02 3.15
N PHE A 354 13.38 6.32 3.07
CA PHE A 354 13.67 7.27 4.13
C PHE A 354 12.64 8.41 4.12
N ASP A 355 12.15 8.78 5.31
CA ASP A 355 11.31 9.96 5.46
C ASP A 355 11.56 10.68 6.80
N VAL A 356 11.18 11.95 6.84
CA VAL A 356 11.31 12.83 8.01
C VAL A 356 9.94 13.35 8.39
N SER A 357 9.59 13.19 9.66
CA SER A 357 8.35 13.71 10.25
C SER A 357 8.11 15.20 9.94
N SER A 358 6.85 15.64 10.01
CA SER A 358 6.52 17.04 9.78
C SER A 358 7.04 17.94 10.90
N SER A 359 7.05 17.44 12.14
CA SER A 359 7.66 18.07 13.33
C SER A 359 9.19 18.14 13.28
N LYS A 360 9.83 17.36 12.40
CA LYS A 360 11.29 17.23 12.27
C LYS A 360 11.99 16.60 13.48
N GLN A 361 11.23 15.93 14.33
CA GLN A 361 11.76 15.25 15.52
C GLN A 361 12.01 13.75 15.28
N ALA A 362 11.25 13.13 14.38
CA ALA A 362 11.38 11.71 14.03
C ALA A 362 11.91 11.48 12.60
N LEU A 363 12.67 10.41 12.45
CA LEU A 363 13.17 9.86 11.19
C LEU A 363 12.69 8.43 11.03
N ALA A 364 12.27 8.07 9.82
CA ALA A 364 11.86 6.71 9.49
C ALA A 364 12.77 6.12 8.42
N PHE A 365 13.19 4.89 8.62
CA PHE A 365 14.00 4.13 7.68
C PHE A 365 13.31 2.81 7.37
N GLY A 366 13.15 2.50 6.08
CA GLY A 366 12.69 1.20 5.62
C GLY A 366 13.84 0.40 5.00
N ASP A 367 13.98 -0.87 5.36
CA ASP A 367 15.06 -1.73 4.86
C ASP A 367 14.58 -2.77 3.81
N SER A 368 15.53 -3.50 3.23
CA SER A 368 15.27 -4.59 2.28
C SER A 368 14.75 -5.88 2.93
N GLY A 369 14.86 -6.02 4.25
CA GLY A 369 14.40 -7.17 5.02
C GLY A 369 12.95 -7.08 5.50
N GLY A 370 12.28 -5.93 5.30
CA GLY A 370 10.93 -5.66 5.77
C GLY A 370 10.87 -4.96 7.14
N GLY A 371 12.01 -4.48 7.64
CA GLY A 371 12.15 -3.68 8.83
C GLY A 371 11.81 -2.21 8.58
N VAL A 372 11.09 -1.61 9.55
CA VAL A 372 10.83 -0.18 9.64
C VAL A 372 11.41 0.30 10.98
N HIS A 373 12.39 1.20 10.91
CA HIS A 373 13.11 1.73 12.06
C HIS A 373 12.73 3.19 12.29
N LEU A 374 12.28 3.49 13.51
CA LEU A 374 11.96 4.84 13.96
C LEU A 374 13.11 5.38 14.81
N TRP A 375 13.60 6.55 14.46
CA TRP A 375 14.70 7.23 15.13
C TRP A 375 14.29 8.63 15.57
N SER A 376 14.82 9.06 16.70
CA SER A 376 14.54 10.38 17.29
C SER A 376 15.70 10.82 18.19
N ASP A 377 15.78 12.11 18.46
CA ASP A 377 16.68 12.70 19.47
C ASP A 377 16.07 12.76 20.87
N ALA A 378 14.77 12.44 21.00
CA ALA A 378 14.01 12.43 22.24
C ALA A 378 13.11 11.18 22.36
N PRO A 379 12.85 10.68 23.60
CA PRO A 379 12.01 9.51 23.83
C PRO A 379 10.52 9.77 23.59
N GLU A 380 10.04 10.96 23.93
CA GLU A 380 8.69 11.41 23.62
C GLU A 380 8.71 12.21 22.33
N VAL A 381 8.38 11.56 21.21
CA VAL A 381 8.36 12.19 19.90
C VAL A 381 6.93 12.31 19.38
N SER A 382 6.64 13.46 18.78
CA SER A 382 5.43 13.70 17.99
C SER A 382 5.79 13.77 16.52
N TYR A 383 5.00 13.16 15.65
CA TYR A 383 5.23 13.21 14.20
C TYR A 383 4.75 14.53 13.61
N ASN A 384 3.68 15.09 14.17
CA ASN A 384 3.10 16.36 13.73
C ASN A 384 3.05 17.40 14.85
N GLY A 385 3.14 18.68 14.46
CA GLY A 385 2.92 19.78 15.40
C GLY A 385 1.47 19.93 15.86
N TYR A 386 0.51 19.52 15.01
CA TYR A 386 -0.91 19.51 15.29
C TYR A 386 -1.56 18.26 14.69
N SER A 387 -1.68 17.21 15.50
CA SER A 387 -2.23 15.92 15.09
C SER A 387 -3.72 15.85 15.37
N ARG A 388 -4.47 15.28 14.43
CA ARG A 388 -5.86 14.86 14.64
C ARG A 388 -5.88 13.59 15.50
N GLU A 389 -6.97 13.41 16.23
CA GLU A 389 -7.20 12.19 16.99
C GLU A 389 -7.40 11.02 16.03
N THR A 390 -6.62 9.95 16.22
CA THR A 390 -6.78 8.70 15.47
C THR A 390 -7.95 7.91 16.02
N GLU A 391 -8.87 7.52 15.14
CA GLU A 391 -10.02 6.70 15.51
C GLU A 391 -9.62 5.24 15.70
N PHE A 392 -9.79 4.70 16.91
CA PHE A 392 -9.59 3.28 17.17
C PHE A 392 -10.91 2.52 17.14
N ALA A 393 -10.85 1.25 16.74
CA ALA A 393 -11.99 0.36 16.85
C ALA A 393 -12.44 0.30 18.32
N LEU A 394 -13.71 0.61 18.56
CA LEU A 394 -14.27 0.50 19.90
C LEU A 394 -14.16 -0.96 20.35
N PRO A 395 -13.69 -1.22 21.57
CA PRO A 395 -13.70 -2.56 22.11
C PRO A 395 -15.15 -3.09 22.09
N CYS A 396 -15.31 -4.39 21.81
CA CYS A 396 -16.62 -5.03 21.89
C CYS A 396 -17.18 -4.83 23.30
N LEU A 397 -18.15 -3.92 23.46
CA LEU A 397 -18.74 -3.57 24.77
C LEU A 397 -19.63 -4.68 25.35
N VAL A 398 -19.65 -5.86 24.72
CA VAL A 398 -20.49 -6.99 25.12
C VAL A 398 -19.58 -8.19 25.37
N ASP A 399 -19.41 -8.51 26.66
CA ASP A 399 -18.58 -9.64 27.12
C ASP A 399 -19.15 -11.01 26.69
N SER A 400 -20.43 -11.08 26.32
CA SER A 400 -21.05 -12.28 25.74
C SER A 400 -22.25 -11.93 24.86
N LEU A 401 -22.19 -12.31 23.59
CA LEU A 401 -23.37 -12.30 22.73
C LEU A 401 -24.21 -13.53 23.05
N PRO A 402 -25.53 -13.40 23.29
CA PRO A 402 -26.38 -14.57 23.46
C PRO A 402 -26.37 -15.39 22.17
N GLN A 403 -26.14 -16.70 22.29
CA GLN A 403 -26.27 -17.62 21.17
C GLN A 403 -27.74 -17.69 20.75
N LEU A 404 -28.05 -17.17 19.57
CA LEU A 404 -29.39 -17.29 18.96
C LEU A 404 -29.48 -18.60 18.18
N ASP A 405 -30.39 -19.45 18.61
CA ASP A 405 -30.81 -20.66 17.89
C ASP A 405 -32.03 -20.32 17.02
N TRP A 406 -31.92 -20.54 15.71
CA TRP A 406 -32.98 -20.29 14.75
C TRP A 406 -34.24 -21.14 14.99
N SER A 407 -34.10 -22.26 15.72
CA SER A 407 -35.22 -23.15 16.04
C SER A 407 -35.92 -22.81 17.36
N HIS A 408 -35.45 -21.79 18.07
CA HIS A 408 -36.03 -21.35 19.33
C HIS A 408 -37.20 -20.38 19.12
N ASP A 409 -38.43 -20.90 19.16
CA ASP A 409 -39.67 -20.12 19.03
C ASP A 409 -39.84 -19.02 20.10
N LEU A 410 -39.13 -19.13 21.24
CA LEU A 410 -39.21 -18.20 22.36
C LEU A 410 -38.26 -16.99 22.25
N LEU A 411 -37.43 -16.93 21.20
CA LEU A 411 -36.49 -15.84 20.94
C LEU A 411 -36.82 -15.13 19.61
N PRO A 412 -37.92 -14.36 19.52
CA PRO A 412 -38.22 -13.62 18.30
C PRO A 412 -37.19 -12.53 18.05
N LEU A 413 -36.87 -12.31 16.76
CA LEU A 413 -35.91 -11.26 16.33
C LEU A 413 -36.29 -9.85 16.80
N SER A 414 -37.56 -9.61 17.14
CA SER A 414 -38.04 -8.35 17.71
C SER A 414 -37.43 -8.01 19.08
N LEU A 415 -36.82 -8.97 19.77
CA LEU A 415 -36.10 -8.74 21.04
C LEU A 415 -34.73 -8.08 20.82
N ILE A 416 -34.18 -8.13 19.60
CA ILE A 416 -32.91 -7.48 19.27
C ILE A 416 -33.22 -6.00 18.99
N PRO A 417 -32.75 -5.06 19.83
CA PRO A 417 -33.01 -3.65 19.62
C PRO A 417 -32.34 -3.19 18.31
N MET A 418 -33.12 -2.56 17.45
CA MET A 418 -32.59 -1.85 16.29
C MET A 418 -32.21 -0.42 16.70
N PRO A 419 -31.04 0.09 16.29
CA PRO A 419 -30.69 1.48 16.53
C PRO A 419 -31.77 2.37 15.90
N PHE A 420 -32.26 3.36 16.65
CA PHE A 420 -33.29 4.27 16.19
C PHE A 420 -32.71 5.22 15.12
N THR A 421 -32.78 4.84 13.85
CA THR A 421 -32.46 5.72 12.73
C THR A 421 -33.72 6.45 12.30
N SER A 422 -34.09 7.52 13.02
CA SER A 422 -35.38 8.20 12.80
C SER A 422 -35.45 9.10 11.56
N SER A 423 -34.36 9.28 10.81
CA SER A 423 -34.28 10.26 9.72
C SER A 423 -33.93 9.72 8.33
N GLU A 424 -33.40 8.50 8.21
CA GLU A 424 -32.91 7.97 6.92
C GLU A 424 -33.69 6.73 6.47
N PRO A 425 -33.90 6.56 5.15
CA PRO A 425 -34.52 5.36 4.62
C PRO A 425 -33.63 4.14 4.91
N LEU A 426 -34.25 3.08 5.43
CA LEU A 426 -33.57 1.81 5.69
C LEU A 426 -33.27 1.08 4.37
N LEU A 427 -32.28 0.18 4.39
CA LEU A 427 -31.99 -0.72 3.26
C LEU A 427 -33.21 -1.58 2.86
N SER A 428 -34.18 -1.76 3.76
CA SER A 428 -35.43 -2.49 3.53
C SER A 428 -36.51 -1.68 2.79
N ASP A 429 -36.28 -0.41 2.48
CA ASP A 429 -37.26 0.43 1.76
C ASP A 429 -37.27 0.07 0.25
N TRP A 430 -38.20 -0.80 -0.13
CA TRP A 430 -38.29 -1.33 -1.49
C TRP A 430 -39.16 -0.46 -2.39
N VAL A 431 -38.72 -0.21 -3.63
CA VAL A 431 -39.52 0.57 -4.60
C VAL A 431 -40.84 -0.17 -4.88
N THR A 432 -41.96 0.51 -4.68
CA THR A 432 -43.33 -0.06 -4.78
C THR A 432 -43.62 -0.74 -6.13
N THR A 433 -43.00 -0.26 -7.21
CA THR A 433 -43.12 -0.85 -8.56
C THR A 433 -42.56 -2.26 -8.66
N GLN A 434 -41.62 -2.63 -7.79
CA GLN A 434 -41.01 -3.97 -7.75
C GLN A 434 -41.66 -4.89 -6.70
N ALA A 435 -42.56 -4.37 -5.86
CA ALA A 435 -43.18 -5.10 -4.75
C ALA A 435 -44.59 -5.65 -5.07
N THR A 436 -45.00 -5.66 -6.35
CA THR A 436 -46.36 -6.10 -6.71
C THR A 436 -46.42 -7.63 -6.81
N PRO A 437 -47.14 -8.33 -5.92
CA PRO A 437 -47.30 -9.78 -6.03
C PRO A 437 -48.07 -10.13 -7.30
N SER A 438 -47.45 -10.91 -8.19
CA SER A 438 -48.10 -11.40 -9.41
C SER A 438 -48.18 -12.94 -9.40
N PRO A 439 -49.38 -13.53 -9.57
CA PRO A 439 -49.52 -14.97 -9.63
C PRO A 439 -48.83 -15.48 -10.89
N ARG A 440 -47.91 -16.44 -10.73
CA ARG A 440 -47.14 -17.00 -11.84
C ARG A 440 -47.47 -18.47 -12.05
N ARG A 441 -47.84 -18.82 -13.28
CA ARG A 441 -47.89 -20.22 -13.72
C ARG A 441 -46.54 -20.63 -14.31
N ALA A 442 -46.12 -21.87 -14.03
CA ALA A 442 -44.95 -22.44 -14.67
C ALA A 442 -45.14 -22.40 -16.20
N PRO A 443 -44.17 -21.90 -16.98
CA PRO A 443 -44.29 -21.90 -18.44
C PRO A 443 -44.38 -23.35 -18.93
N PRO A 444 -45.21 -23.64 -19.95
CA PRO A 444 -45.27 -24.98 -20.52
C PRO A 444 -43.89 -25.38 -21.07
N VAL A 445 -43.58 -26.67 -20.98
CA VAL A 445 -42.36 -27.26 -21.56
C VAL A 445 -42.38 -26.98 -23.07
N ASP A 446 -41.22 -26.60 -23.62
CA ASP A 446 -41.09 -26.31 -25.04
C ASP A 446 -41.46 -27.56 -25.87
N PRO A 447 -42.36 -27.46 -26.87
CA PRO A 447 -42.75 -28.61 -27.68
C PRO A 447 -41.55 -29.29 -28.35
N GLU A 448 -40.46 -28.57 -28.63
CA GLU A 448 -39.25 -29.14 -29.23
C GLU A 448 -38.46 -30.03 -28.25
N ILE A 449 -38.52 -29.71 -26.94
CA ILE A 449 -37.99 -30.56 -25.88
C ILE A 449 -38.80 -31.85 -25.82
N LEU A 450 -40.13 -31.76 -25.85
CA LEU A 450 -41.02 -32.94 -25.85
C LEU A 450 -40.82 -33.82 -27.09
N ARG A 451 -40.54 -33.22 -28.25
CA ARG A 451 -40.30 -33.93 -29.52
C ARG A 451 -38.96 -34.67 -29.55
N THR A 452 -37.94 -34.12 -28.91
CA THR A 452 -36.57 -34.68 -28.89
C THR A 452 -36.26 -35.50 -27.64
N MET A 453 -37.23 -35.61 -26.72
CA MET A 453 -37.15 -36.36 -25.48
C MET A 453 -37.02 -37.85 -25.73
N LYS A 454 -35.95 -38.44 -25.19
CA LYS A 454 -35.75 -39.89 -25.12
C LYS A 454 -36.01 -40.35 -23.68
N THR A 455 -37.02 -41.20 -23.51
CA THR A 455 -37.35 -41.78 -22.21
C THR A 455 -36.54 -43.04 -21.95
N VAL A 456 -35.87 -43.11 -20.81
CA VAL A 456 -35.24 -44.31 -20.28
C VAL A 456 -35.87 -44.60 -18.92
N GLY A 457 -36.75 -45.60 -18.85
CA GLY A 457 -37.59 -45.84 -17.68
C GLY A 457 -38.62 -44.72 -17.48
N PHE A 458 -38.69 -44.14 -16.28
CA PHE A 458 -39.62 -43.05 -15.92
C PHE A 458 -39.02 -41.63 -16.14
N ILE A 459 -37.74 -41.52 -16.51
CA ILE A 459 -37.04 -40.25 -16.73
C ILE A 459 -36.90 -40.02 -18.23
N GLY A 460 -37.15 -38.80 -18.72
CA GLY A 460 -36.88 -38.46 -20.11
C GLY A 460 -35.85 -37.35 -20.25
N TYR A 461 -34.90 -37.61 -21.15
CA TYR A 461 -33.77 -36.75 -21.44
C TYR A 461 -34.00 -36.05 -22.78
N ALA A 462 -33.84 -34.74 -22.83
CA ALA A 462 -33.93 -33.96 -24.05
C ALA A 462 -32.80 -32.92 -24.09
N PRO A 463 -32.12 -32.73 -25.23
CA PRO A 463 -31.13 -31.67 -25.35
C PRO A 463 -31.81 -30.31 -25.16
N ASN A 464 -31.26 -29.47 -24.28
CA ASN A 464 -31.79 -28.12 -24.06
C ASN A 464 -31.66 -27.29 -25.36
N PRO A 465 -32.76 -26.82 -25.96
CA PRO A 465 -32.75 -26.12 -27.24
C PRO A 465 -32.11 -24.72 -27.17
N ARG A 466 -31.70 -24.26 -25.98
CA ARG A 466 -31.06 -22.93 -25.74
C ARG A 466 -31.86 -21.75 -26.30
N THR A 467 -33.16 -21.92 -26.51
CA THR A 467 -34.07 -20.89 -27.06
C THR A 467 -34.34 -19.76 -26.08
N ARG A 468 -34.01 -19.93 -24.79
CA ARG A 468 -34.14 -18.90 -23.76
C ARG A 468 -32.90 -18.83 -22.88
N PRO A 469 -32.41 -17.63 -22.55
CA PRO A 469 -31.44 -17.42 -21.50
C PRO A 469 -31.95 -17.94 -20.14
N ARG A 470 -31.03 -18.40 -19.30
CA ARG A 470 -31.32 -18.88 -17.95
C ARG A 470 -31.95 -17.76 -17.09
N ASN A 471 -32.88 -18.12 -16.21
CA ASN A 471 -33.54 -17.21 -15.25
C ASN A 471 -34.36 -16.07 -15.88
N GLN A 472 -34.84 -16.23 -17.11
CA GLN A 472 -35.77 -15.24 -17.69
C GLN A 472 -37.21 -15.48 -17.27
N VAL A 473 -37.90 -14.38 -17.00
CA VAL A 473 -39.33 -14.34 -16.68
C VAL A 473 -40.10 -13.85 -17.90
N ARG A 474 -41.16 -14.56 -18.29
CA ARG A 474 -42.11 -14.06 -19.28
C ARG A 474 -43.04 -13.05 -18.61
N GLN A 475 -43.09 -11.82 -19.13
CA GLN A 475 -44.12 -10.85 -18.76
C GLN A 475 -45.43 -11.21 -19.47
N SER A 476 -46.53 -11.33 -18.73
CA SER A 476 -47.87 -11.41 -19.33
C SER A 476 -48.27 -10.01 -19.78
N SER A 477 -48.38 -9.80 -21.09
CA SER A 477 -48.84 -8.54 -21.67
C SER A 477 -50.31 -8.32 -21.32
N THR A 478 -50.57 -7.65 -20.21
CA THR A 478 -51.86 -6.97 -20.02
C THR A 478 -51.61 -5.54 -20.51
N ASN A 479 -51.88 -5.29 -21.80
CA ASN A 479 -51.82 -4.00 -22.51
C ASN A 479 -50.58 -3.11 -22.26
N SER A 480 -49.70 -3.09 -23.28
CA SER A 480 -48.79 -1.98 -23.64
C SER A 480 -48.06 -1.26 -22.49
N VAL A 481 -46.85 -1.70 -22.14
CA VAL A 481 -45.59 -0.94 -22.22
C VAL A 481 -44.46 -1.93 -21.89
N SER A 482 -43.54 -2.10 -22.82
CA SER A 482 -42.36 -2.95 -22.73
C SER A 482 -41.30 -2.35 -21.79
N GLN A 483 -40.99 -3.01 -20.68
CA GLN A 483 -39.73 -2.82 -19.97
C GLN A 483 -39.22 -4.15 -19.41
N ILE A 484 -38.06 -4.58 -19.90
CA ILE A 484 -37.32 -5.75 -19.41
C ILE A 484 -36.72 -5.39 -18.05
N GLN A 485 -37.09 -6.13 -17.01
CA GLN A 485 -36.38 -6.11 -15.72
C GLN A 485 -35.76 -7.48 -15.46
N CYS A 486 -34.46 -7.47 -15.18
CA CYS A 486 -33.67 -8.63 -14.77
C CYS A 486 -33.52 -8.58 -13.26
N LEU A 487 -34.00 -9.59 -12.51
CA LEU A 487 -33.57 -9.77 -11.12
C LEU A 487 -33.40 -11.24 -10.73
N ARG A 488 -32.39 -11.43 -9.88
CA ARG A 488 -31.82 -12.69 -9.41
C ARG A 488 -32.71 -13.42 -8.39
N LYS A 489 -32.46 -14.74 -8.39
CA LYS A 489 -32.89 -15.81 -7.47
C LYS A 489 -33.13 -15.37 -6.02
N SER A 490 -34.28 -15.76 -5.48
CA SER A 490 -34.47 -16.08 -4.07
C SER A 490 -34.82 -17.57 -3.93
N TRP A 491 -34.22 -18.21 -2.94
CA TRP A 491 -34.38 -19.62 -2.60
C TRP A 491 -35.72 -19.86 -1.91
N VAL A 492 -36.58 -20.69 -2.50
CA VAL A 492 -37.56 -21.49 -1.75
C VAL A 492 -37.63 -22.86 -2.41
N LEU A 493 -37.30 -23.88 -1.61
CA LEU A 493 -37.44 -25.29 -1.92
C LEU A 493 -38.89 -25.60 -2.30
N ASN A 494 -39.10 -26.09 -3.52
CA ASN A 494 -40.07 -27.13 -3.76
C ASN A 494 -39.55 -28.03 -4.88
N TYR A 495 -39.37 -29.30 -4.52
CA TYR A 495 -38.84 -30.36 -5.34
C TYR A 495 -39.72 -30.62 -6.56
N ALA A 496 -39.13 -30.46 -7.74
CA ALA A 496 -39.37 -31.30 -8.91
C ALA A 496 -38.25 -31.02 -9.91
N TRP A 497 -37.11 -31.69 -9.70
CA TRP A 497 -36.05 -31.71 -10.69
C TRP A 497 -36.50 -32.60 -11.85
N LEU A 498 -36.81 -31.99 -12.99
CA LEU A 498 -36.55 -32.64 -14.27
C LEU A 498 -35.04 -32.49 -14.51
N VAL A 499 -34.32 -33.59 -14.37
CA VAL A 499 -32.90 -33.73 -14.72
C VAL A 499 -32.74 -33.69 -16.23
#